data_AF-X1LGV3-F1
#
_entry.id   AF-X1LGV3-F1
#
_cell.length_a   1.000
_cell.length_b   1.000
_cell.length_c   1.000
_cell.angle_alpha   90.00
_cell.angle_beta   90.00
_cell.angle_gamma   90.00
#
_symmetry.space_group_name_H-M   'P 1'
#
loop_
_entity.id
_entity.type
_entity.pdbx_description
1 polymer ?
#
loop_
_entity_poly.entity_id
_entity_poly.type
_entity_poly.pdbx_seq_one_letter_code
_entity_poly.pdbx_strand_id
1 'polypeptide(L)'
;NNDTFIDYQEAFREVKEITSVKKAKEYASRSLKEKGLQVESLKAKINKEYRDKLIIELTEKTNLSYREIANILGFSRWLVIKGVKKK
;
A
#
# COMPACT_ATOMS: atom_id res chain seq x y z
N ASN A 1 28.03 -30.84 -18.58
CA ASN A 1 27.69 -29.76 -17.63
C ASN A 1 27.72 -28.43 -18.32
N ASN A 2 26.60 -28.04 -18.94
CA ASN A 2 26.33 -26.65 -19.28
C ASN A 2 25.26 -26.19 -18.30
N ASP A 3 25.70 -25.72 -17.13
CA ASP A 3 24.83 -25.02 -16.20
C ASP A 3 24.60 -23.62 -16.77
N THR A 4 23.50 -23.48 -17.48
CA THR A 4 22.98 -22.20 -17.95
C THR A 4 22.55 -21.41 -16.72
N PHE A 5 23.39 -20.50 -16.26
CA PHE A 5 23.00 -19.47 -15.30
C PHE A 5 21.90 -18.62 -15.96
N ILE A 6 20.68 -18.72 -15.43
CA ILE A 6 19.57 -17.86 -15.82
C ILE A 6 19.86 -16.49 -15.22
N ASP A 7 20.35 -15.57 -16.04
CA ASP A 7 20.30 -14.15 -15.73
C ASP A 7 18.84 -13.79 -15.51
N TYR A 8 18.47 -13.62 -14.24
CA TYR A 8 17.20 -13.04 -13.87
C TYR A 8 17.13 -11.68 -14.57
N GLN A 9 16.28 -11.58 -15.59
CA GLN A 9 15.88 -10.29 -16.13
C GLN A 9 15.29 -9.51 -14.97
N GLU A 10 16.10 -8.59 -14.44
CA GLU A 10 15.70 -7.61 -13.46
C GLU A 10 14.65 -6.74 -14.14
N ALA A 11 13.38 -7.17 -14.02
CA ALA A 11 12.25 -6.37 -14.42
C ALA A 11 12.44 -5.04 -13.70
N PHE A 12 12.67 -3.97 -14.48
CA PHE A 12 12.73 -2.59 -14.02
C PHE A 12 11.55 -2.35 -13.07
N ARG A 13 11.78 -2.52 -11.77
CA ARG A 13 10.79 -2.16 -10.76
C ARG A 13 10.76 -0.66 -10.84
N GLU A 14 9.65 -0.12 -11.35
CA GLU A 14 9.34 1.31 -11.25
C GLU A 14 9.83 1.81 -9.89
N VAL A 15 10.71 2.81 -9.90
CA VAL A 15 11.32 3.35 -8.69
C VAL A 15 10.19 3.89 -7.84
N LYS A 16 9.73 3.08 -6.89
CA LYS A 16 8.58 3.43 -6.06
C LYS A 16 8.91 4.71 -5.28
N GLU A 17 8.06 5.73 -5.42
CA GLU A 17 8.27 7.07 -4.86
C GLU A 17 8.45 7.07 -3.33
N ILE A 18 7.83 6.09 -2.64
CA ILE A 18 7.82 6.02 -1.18
C ILE A 18 8.61 4.80 -0.71
N THR A 19 9.85 5.06 -0.27
CA THR A 19 10.80 4.02 0.15
C THR A 19 10.82 3.75 1.65
N SER A 20 10.02 4.46 2.47
CA SER A 20 10.02 4.29 3.93
C SER A 20 8.62 4.31 4.54
N VAL A 21 8.46 3.59 5.66
CA VAL A 21 7.24 3.57 6.48
C VAL A 21 6.84 4.98 6.90
N LYS A 22 7.82 5.83 7.25
CA LYS A 22 7.58 7.22 7.66
C LYS A 22 6.92 8.03 6.54
N LYS A 23 7.49 8.00 5.32
CA LYS A 23 6.93 8.70 4.16
C LYS A 23 5.54 8.16 3.77
N ALA A 24 5.32 6.86 3.89
CA ALA A 24 4.01 6.26 3.63
C ALA A 24 2.96 6.70 4.66
N LYS A 25 3.34 6.81 5.93
CA LYS A 25 2.47 7.34 6.99
C LYS A 25 2.13 8.82 6.74
N GLU A 26 3.11 9.62 6.32
CA GLU A 26 2.91 11.02 5.93
C GLU A 26 1.97 11.15 4.73
N TYR A 27 2.16 10.31 3.69
CA TYR A 27 1.27 10.24 2.53
C TYR A 27 -0.16 9.93 2.96
N ALA A 28 -0.38 8.83 3.68
CA ALA A 28 -1.71 8.44 4.16
C ALA A 28 -2.35 9.53 5.01
N SER A 29 -1.58 10.16 5.90
CA SER A 29 -2.08 11.25 6.77
C SER A 29 -2.50 12.48 5.95
N ARG A 30 -1.74 12.84 4.91
CA ARG A 30 -2.07 13.94 4.01
C ARG A 30 -3.35 13.64 3.21
N SER A 31 -3.44 12.46 2.60
CA SER A 31 -4.62 12.04 1.85
C SER A 31 -5.89 12.06 2.70
N LEU A 32 -5.78 11.67 3.98
CA LEU A 32 -6.89 11.73 4.94
C LEU A 32 -7.27 13.17 5.29
N LYS A 33 -6.28 14.03 5.56
CA LYS A 33 -6.50 15.46 5.87
C LYS A 33 -7.19 16.21 4.75
N GLU A 34 -6.83 15.94 3.49
CA GLU A 34 -7.48 16.55 2.31
C GLU A 34 -8.99 16.26 2.24
N LYS A 35 -9.44 15.18 2.90
CA LYS A 35 -10.86 14.81 3.00
C LYS A 35 -11.48 15.11 4.36
N GLY A 36 -10.74 15.72 5.28
CA GLY A 36 -11.20 15.94 6.67
C GLY A 36 -11.41 14.64 7.45
N LEU A 37 -10.72 13.55 7.08
CA LEU A 37 -10.84 12.25 7.71
C LEU A 37 -9.68 11.95 8.66
N GLN A 38 -9.93 11.05 9.61
CA GLN A 38 -8.91 10.42 10.45
C GLN A 38 -8.72 8.96 10.02
N VAL A 39 -7.65 8.31 10.48
CA VAL A 39 -7.37 6.90 10.16
C VAL A 39 -8.54 6.00 10.58
N GLU A 40 -9.13 6.28 11.74
CA GLU A 40 -10.26 5.55 12.30
C GLU A 40 -11.50 5.65 11.41
N SER A 41 -11.67 6.78 10.70
CA SER A 41 -12.78 6.99 9.77
C SER A 41 -12.76 5.97 8.63
N LEU A 42 -11.60 5.41 8.26
CA LEU A 42 -11.50 4.37 7.23
C LEU A 42 -12.24 3.07 7.60
N LYS A 43 -12.53 2.84 8.88
CA LYS A 43 -13.31 1.66 9.34
C LYS A 43 -14.79 1.76 8.94
N ALA A 44 -15.30 2.98 8.78
CA ALA A 44 -16.70 3.19 8.44
C ALA A 44 -17.03 2.64 7.03
N LYS A 45 -18.21 2.02 6.89
CA LYS A 45 -18.66 1.44 5.61
C LYS A 45 -18.77 2.48 4.50
N ILE A 46 -19.16 3.71 4.84
CA ILE A 46 -19.25 4.85 3.90
C ILE A 46 -17.90 5.19 3.26
N ASN A 47 -16.79 4.95 3.98
CA ASN A 47 -15.43 5.21 3.49
C ASN A 47 -14.79 3.97 2.85
N LYS A 48 -15.55 2.90 2.60
CA LYS A 48 -15.02 1.64 2.05
C LYS A 48 -14.29 1.85 0.72
N GLU A 49 -14.90 2.57 -0.21
CA GLU A 49 -14.31 2.80 -1.53
C GLU A 49 -13.01 3.60 -1.41
N TYR A 50 -13.02 4.65 -0.59
CA TYR A 50 -11.83 5.46 -0.35
C TYR A 50 -10.72 4.66 0.34
N ARG A 51 -11.05 3.84 1.34
CA ARG A 51 -10.09 2.94 1.98
C ARG A 51 -9.48 1.96 0.98
N ASP A 52 -10.31 1.33 0.15
CA ASP A 52 -9.85 0.38 -0.86
C ASP A 52 -8.90 1.07 -1.86
N LYS A 53 -9.23 2.30 -2.30
CA LYS A 53 -8.35 3.13 -3.15
C LYS A 53 -7.01 3.46 -2.48
N LEU A 54 -7.04 3.94 -1.23
CA LEU A 54 -5.82 4.28 -0.48
C LEU A 54 -4.91 3.06 -0.26
N ILE A 55 -5.49 1.87 -0.06
CA ILE A 55 -4.74 0.61 0.01
C ILE A 55 -4.03 0.30 -1.32
N ILE A 56 -4.73 0.47 -2.44
CA ILE A 56 -4.16 0.25 -3.78
C ILE A 56 -3.02 1.24 -4.01
N GLU A 57 -3.24 2.54 -3.80
CA GLU A 57 -2.23 3.58 -3.97
C GLU A 57 -0.97 3.32 -3.14
N LEU A 58 -1.11 2.94 -1.86
CA LEU A 58 0.04 2.62 -1.02
C LEU A 58 0.79 1.37 -1.51
N THR A 59 0.07 0.39 -2.07
CA THR A 59 0.69 -0.83 -2.61
C THR A 59 1.46 -0.54 -3.90
N GLU A 60 0.96 0.37 -4.73
CA GLU A 60 1.57 0.78 -5.99
C GLU A 60 2.75 1.72 -5.76
N LYS A 61 2.60 2.72 -4.88
CA LYS A 61 3.60 3.79 -4.67
C LYS A 61 4.68 3.45 -3.66
N THR A 62 4.54 2.37 -2.88
CA THR A 62 5.48 2.00 -1.81
C THR A 62 6.01 0.58 -1.96
N ASN A 63 7.23 0.31 -1.51
CA ASN A 63 7.77 -1.06 -1.41
C ASN A 63 7.39 -1.76 -0.10
N LEU A 64 6.38 -1.24 0.61
CA LEU A 64 5.96 -1.77 1.90
C LEU A 64 5.21 -3.08 1.76
N SER A 65 5.42 -3.98 2.72
CA SER A 65 4.64 -5.18 2.87
C SER A 65 3.19 -4.86 3.24
N TYR A 66 2.27 -5.78 2.94
CA TYR A 66 0.87 -5.66 3.37
C TYR A 66 0.71 -5.49 4.89
N ARG A 67 1.66 -5.99 5.70
CA ARG A 67 1.63 -5.83 7.16
C ARG A 67 2.00 -4.41 7.56
N GLU A 68 2.99 -3.80 6.92
CA GLU A 68 3.37 -2.41 7.16
C GLU A 68 2.26 -1.45 6.72
N ILE A 69 1.65 -1.66 5.56
CA ILE A 69 0.49 -0.89 5.10
C ILE A 69 -0.67 -1.04 6.10
N ALA A 70 -0.94 -2.26 6.57
CA ALA A 70 -1.97 -2.52 7.57
C ALA A 70 -1.70 -1.78 8.88
N ASN A 71 -0.45 -1.76 9.35
CA ASN A 71 -0.05 -1.03 10.55
C ASN A 71 -0.21 0.49 10.39
N ILE A 72 0.12 1.05 9.23
CA ILE A 72 -0.07 2.48 8.94
C ILE A 72 -1.56 2.87 9.00
N LEU A 73 -2.43 2.00 8.47
CA LEU A 73 -3.87 2.27 8.35
C LEU A 73 -4.71 1.74 9.53
N GLY A 74 -4.10 1.09 10.53
CA GLY A 74 -4.81 0.53 11.67
C GLY A 74 -5.75 -0.65 11.33
N PHE A 75 -5.35 -1.50 10.36
CA PHE A 75 -6.12 -2.65 9.89
C PHE A 75 -5.39 -3.98 10.08
N SER A 76 -6.09 -5.08 9.81
CA SER A 76 -5.46 -6.38 9.65
C SER A 76 -4.82 -6.51 8.25
N ARG A 77 -3.75 -7.30 8.16
CA ARG A 77 -3.11 -7.67 6.88
C ARG A 77 -4.12 -8.22 5.86
N TRP A 78 -5.10 -9.00 6.32
CA TRP A 78 -6.14 -9.60 5.48
C TRP A 78 -7.02 -8.57 4.79
N LEU A 79 -7.32 -7.46 5.46
CA LEU A 79 -8.11 -6.38 4.87
C LEU A 79 -7.36 -5.73 3.72
N VAL A 80 -6.05 -5.51 3.88
CA VAL A 80 -5.17 -4.97 2.82
C VAL A 80 -5.14 -5.90 1.62
N ILE A 81 -4.93 -7.21 1.83
CA ILE A 81 -4.93 -8.21 0.75
C ILE A 81 -6.28 -8.21 0.00
N LYS A 82 -7.40 -8.15 0.72
CA LYS A 82 -8.74 -8.08 0.11
C LYS A 82 -8.97 -6.79 -0.67
N GLY A 83 -8.38 -5.67 -0.23
CA GLY A 83 -8.43 -4.40 -0.96
C GLY A 83 -7.71 -4.48 -2.30
N VAL A 84 -6.51 -5.07 -2.32
CA VAL A 84 -5.71 -5.23 -3.55
C VAL A 84 -6.37 -6.17 -4.55
N LYS A 85 -6.99 -7.27 -4.11
CA LYS A 85 -7.68 -8.24 -4.99
C LYS A 85 -8.94 -7.72 -5.68
N LYS A 86 -9.37 -6.49 -5.40
CA LYS A 86 -10.52 -5.84 -6.06
C LYS A 86 -10.10 -4.98 -7.26
N LYS A 87 -8.80 -4.84 -7.51
CA LYS A 87 -8.25 -4.29 -8.74
C LYS A 87 -8.51 -5.27 -9.88
#